data_AF-A0A3M4LKJ8-F1
#
_entry.id   AF-A0A3M4LKJ8-F1
#
_cell.length_a   1.000
_cell.length_b   1.000
_cell.length_c   1.000
_cell.angle_alpha   90.00
_cell.angle_beta   90.00
_cell.angle_gamma   90.00
#
_symmetry.space_group_name_H-M   'P 1'
#
loop_
_entity.id
_entity.type
_entity.pdbx_description
1 polymer ?
#
loop_
_entity_poly.entity_id
_entity_poly.type
_entity_poly.pdbx_seq_one_letter_code
_entity_poly.pdbx_strand_id
1 'polypeptide(L)'
;MRGISLRGFCRVAVCLVLLGCGGCGQERKLESFGGPAMGSHYSVVYVRASGQPEPAVVRPQIESILAEVDQQMSLWRSDSDIELFNALPAN
;
A
#
# COMPACT_ATOMS: atom_id res chain seq x y z
N MET A 1 -3.52 -52.30 -28.62
CA MET A 1 -2.70 -51.36 -27.82
C MET A 1 -2.10 -50.34 -28.80
N ARG A 2 -2.69 -49.15 -28.89
CA ARG A 2 -2.41 -48.17 -29.97
C ARG A 2 -1.08 -47.46 -29.69
N GLY A 3 -0.17 -47.50 -30.67
CA GLY A 3 1.15 -46.89 -30.60
C GLY A 3 1.07 -45.37 -30.49
N ILE A 4 1.62 -44.84 -29.40
CA ILE A 4 1.73 -43.41 -29.16
C ILE A 4 2.93 -42.91 -29.97
N SER A 5 2.66 -42.16 -31.03
CA SER A 5 3.69 -41.61 -31.92
C SER A 5 4.60 -40.63 -31.18
N LEU A 6 5.92 -40.84 -31.29
CA LEU A 6 6.98 -40.00 -30.70
C LEU A 6 6.86 -38.51 -31.07
N ARG A 7 6.25 -38.22 -32.25
CA ARG A 7 5.93 -36.85 -32.70
C ARG A 7 4.82 -36.19 -31.90
N GLY A 8 3.88 -36.97 -31.35
CA GLY A 8 2.82 -36.47 -30.46
C GLY A 8 3.36 -36.10 -29.08
N PHE A 9 4.32 -36.89 -28.57
CA PHE A 9 4.93 -36.67 -27.26
C PHE A 9 5.73 -35.38 -27.20
N CYS A 10 6.52 -35.06 -28.24
CA CYS A 10 7.24 -33.79 -28.33
C CYS A 10 6.31 -32.57 -28.37
N ARG A 11 5.17 -32.65 -29.08
CA ARG A 11 4.22 -31.53 -29.14
C ARG A 11 3.55 -31.27 -27.80
N VAL A 12 3.17 -32.33 -27.08
CA VAL A 12 2.58 -32.23 -25.74
C VAL A 12 3.61 -31.68 -24.75
N ALA A 13 4.86 -32.16 -24.79
CA ALA A 13 5.92 -31.68 -23.92
C ALA A 13 6.27 -30.20 -24.15
N VAL A 14 6.32 -29.74 -25.41
CA VAL A 14 6.58 -28.33 -25.74
C VAL A 14 5.43 -27.43 -25.28
N CYS A 15 4.18 -27.85 -25.44
CA CYS A 15 3.03 -27.12 -24.89
C CYS A 15 3.07 -27.05 -23.36
N LEU A 16 3.47 -28.14 -22.68
CA LEU A 16 3.56 -28.17 -21.21
C LEU A 16 4.64 -27.21 -20.67
N VAL A 17 5.78 -27.11 -21.37
CA VAL A 17 6.87 -26.17 -21.02
C VAL A 17 6.47 -24.71 -21.28
N LEU A 18 5.74 -24.43 -22.36
CA LEU A 18 5.25 -23.08 -22.65
C LEU A 18 4.17 -22.61 -21.65
N LEU A 19 3.37 -23.51 -21.09
CA LEU A 19 2.43 -23.19 -20.00
C LEU A 19 3.13 -22.93 -18.65
N GLY A 20 4.31 -23.52 -18.41
CA GLY A 20 5.09 -23.30 -17.18
C GLY A 20 5.84 -21.96 -17.14
N CYS A 21 6.06 -21.35 -18.31
CA CYS A 21 6.77 -20.06 -18.45
C CYS A 21 5.82 -18.86 -18.63
N GLY A 22 4.53 -18.99 -18.28
CA GLY A 22 3.65 -17.85 -18.10
C GLY A 22 4.10 -17.06 -16.88
N GLY A 23 5.05 -16.14 -17.09
CA GLY A 23 5.70 -15.38 -16.03
C GLY A 23 4.69 -14.83 -15.04
N CYS A 24 4.94 -15.08 -13.76
CA CYS A 24 4.40 -14.34 -12.63
C CYS A 24 4.74 -12.85 -12.78
N GLY A 25 3.97 -12.13 -13.61
CA GLY A 25 3.86 -10.70 -13.44
C GLY A 25 3.19 -10.51 -12.10
N GLN A 26 3.96 -10.12 -11.06
CA GLN A 26 3.36 -9.65 -9.82
C GLN A 26 2.38 -8.56 -10.19
N GLU A 27 1.09 -8.84 -10.05
CA GLU A 27 0.01 -7.92 -10.38
C GLU A 27 0.16 -6.70 -9.48
N ARG A 28 0.83 -5.67 -10.00
CA ARG A 28 1.03 -4.40 -9.31
C ARG A 28 -0.29 -3.67 -9.36
N LYS A 29 -0.99 -3.65 -8.23
CA LYS A 29 -2.28 -2.99 -8.09
C LYS A 29 -2.07 -1.56 -7.62
N LEU A 30 -2.73 -0.62 -8.29
CA LEU A 30 -2.80 0.76 -7.80
C LEU A 30 -3.86 0.83 -6.71
N GLU A 31 -3.46 1.16 -5.49
CA GLU A 31 -4.36 1.37 -4.37
C GLU A 31 -4.48 2.88 -4.09
N SER A 32 -5.68 3.33 -3.72
CA SER A 32 -5.98 4.74 -3.43
C SER A 32 -6.93 4.82 -2.25
N PHE A 33 -6.63 5.69 -1.28
CA PHE A 33 -7.49 5.99 -0.15
C PHE A 33 -7.22 7.41 0.40
N GLY A 34 -8.12 7.92 1.22
CA GLY A 34 -8.00 9.25 1.81
C GLY A 34 -9.02 9.49 2.93
N GLY A 35 -8.94 10.65 3.55
CA GLY A 35 -9.80 11.04 4.66
C GLY A 35 -9.68 12.53 5.01
N PRO A 36 -10.53 13.05 5.90
CA PRO A 36 -10.38 14.39 6.43
C PRO A 36 -9.18 14.48 7.40
N ALA A 37 -8.47 15.60 7.39
CA ALA A 37 -7.36 15.88 8.31
C ALA A 37 -7.10 17.40 8.41
N MET A 38 -6.99 17.91 9.65
CA MET A 38 -6.64 19.32 9.98
C MET A 38 -7.37 20.38 9.14
N GLY A 39 -8.69 20.26 8.98
CA GLY A 39 -9.51 21.22 8.23
C GLY A 39 -9.45 21.08 6.70
N SER A 40 -8.78 20.04 6.20
CA SER A 40 -8.71 19.68 4.78
C SER A 40 -8.89 18.16 4.59
N HIS A 41 -8.45 17.62 3.46
CA HIS A 41 -8.44 16.20 3.14
C HIS A 41 -7.05 15.75 2.71
N TYR A 42 -6.70 14.51 3.05
CA TYR A 42 -5.52 13.83 2.55
C TYR A 42 -5.90 12.75 1.52
N SER A 43 -4.98 12.47 0.60
CA SER A 43 -5.10 11.41 -0.39
C SER A 43 -3.77 10.70 -0.55
N VAL A 44 -3.80 9.37 -0.51
CA VAL A 44 -2.63 8.51 -0.62
C VAL A 44 -2.87 7.53 -1.75
N VAL A 45 -1.94 7.53 -2.71
CA VAL A 45 -1.96 6.63 -3.86
C VAL A 45 -0.61 5.92 -3.92
N TYR A 46 -0.64 4.60 -4.01
CA TYR A 46 0.58 3.80 -4.07
C TYR A 46 0.39 2.54 -4.90
N VAL A 47 1.51 1.99 -5.38
CA VAL A 47 1.53 0.74 -6.13
C VAL A 47 1.85 -0.40 -5.18
N ARG A 48 0.90 -1.34 -5.03
CA ARG A 48 1.03 -2.52 -4.17
C ARG A 48 1.43 -3.73 -5.00
N ALA A 49 2.57 -4.34 -4.67
CA ALA A 49 2.95 -5.67 -5.18
C ALA A 49 2.46 -6.78 -4.22
N SER A 50 2.51 -8.04 -4.65
CA SER A 50 2.21 -9.17 -3.77
C SER A 50 3.16 -9.19 -2.56
N GLY A 51 2.61 -9.41 -1.36
CA GLY A 51 3.35 -9.37 -0.09
C GLY A 51 3.45 -7.98 0.58
N GLN A 52 2.99 -6.92 -0.06
CA GLN A 52 2.89 -5.59 0.55
C GLN A 52 1.57 -5.40 1.31
N PRO A 53 1.55 -4.53 2.34
CA PRO A 53 0.36 -4.30 3.16
C PRO A 53 -0.81 -3.74 2.35
N GLU A 54 -2.01 -4.22 2.69
CA GLU A 54 -3.27 -3.72 2.13
C GLU A 54 -3.59 -2.33 2.68
N PRO A 55 -4.41 -1.53 1.97
CA PRO A 55 -4.81 -0.20 2.42
C PRO A 55 -5.42 -0.18 3.82
N ALA A 56 -6.14 -1.23 4.21
CA ALA A 56 -6.72 -1.37 5.55
C ALA A 56 -5.66 -1.43 6.67
N VAL A 57 -4.43 -1.86 6.37
CA VAL A 57 -3.31 -1.87 7.32
C VAL A 57 -2.54 -0.55 7.28
N VAL A 58 -2.35 0.04 6.09
CA VAL A 58 -1.59 1.28 5.93
C VAL A 58 -2.36 2.50 6.48
N ARG A 59 -3.67 2.56 6.22
CA ARG A 59 -4.52 3.69 6.61
C ARG A 59 -4.42 4.06 8.10
N PRO A 60 -4.62 3.15 9.07
CA PRO A 60 -4.53 3.51 10.50
C PRO A 60 -3.14 4.00 10.90
N GLN A 61 -2.07 3.55 10.23
CA GLN A 61 -0.72 4.04 10.49
C GLN A 61 -0.57 5.50 10.05
N ILE A 62 -1.08 5.84 8.87
CA ILE A 62 -1.09 7.23 8.39
C ILE A 62 -1.94 8.10 9.30
N GLU A 63 -3.13 7.64 9.69
CA GLU A 63 -4.01 8.37 10.61
C GLU A 63 -3.36 8.57 12.00
N SER A 64 -2.57 7.61 12.49
CA SER A 64 -1.76 7.76 13.71
C SER A 64 -0.71 8.86 13.58
N ILE A 65 0.05 8.86 12.48
CA ILE A 65 1.08 9.87 12.22
C ILE A 65 0.43 11.26 12.10
N LEU A 66 -0.70 11.36 11.41
CA LEU A 66 -1.44 12.62 11.31
C LEU A 66 -1.94 13.07 12.69
N ALA A 67 -2.43 12.16 13.54
CA ALA A 67 -2.85 12.50 14.90
C ALA A 67 -1.69 12.99 15.77
N GLU A 68 -0.49 12.40 15.64
CA GLU A 68 0.71 12.87 16.33
C GLU A 68 1.12 14.27 15.88
N VAL A 69 1.11 14.53 14.56
CA VAL A 69 1.40 15.86 14.02
C VAL A 69 0.38 16.89 14.53
N ASP A 70 -0.91 16.54 14.58
CA ASP A 70 -1.95 17.42 15.10
C ASP A 70 -1.76 17.68 16.61
N GLN A 71 -1.38 16.67 17.40
CA GLN A 71 -1.09 16.85 18.82
C GLN A 71 0.14 17.74 19.02
N GLN A 72 1.16 17.65 18.17
CA GLN A 72 2.37 18.47 18.34
C GLN A 72 2.20 19.91 17.86
N MET A 73 1.51 20.10 16.73
CA MET A 73 1.65 21.33 15.92
C MET A 73 0.36 22.14 15.76
N SER A 74 -0.77 21.68 16.29
CA SER A 74 -2.05 22.35 16.07
C SER A 74 -2.24 23.57 16.98
N LEU A 75 -2.33 24.75 16.37
CA LEU A 75 -2.69 26.00 17.06
C LEU A 75 -4.20 26.09 17.41
N TRP A 76 -4.99 25.12 16.96
CA TRP A 76 -6.45 25.08 17.19
C TRP A 76 -6.84 24.25 18.41
N ARG A 77 -5.88 23.56 19.03
CA ARG A 77 -6.08 22.67 20.18
C ARG A 77 -5.25 23.20 21.33
N SER A 78 -5.87 23.42 22.48
CA SER A 78 -5.19 23.98 23.65
C SER A 78 -4.23 23.01 24.34
N ASP A 79 -4.30 21.72 24.00
CA ASP A 79 -3.49 20.65 24.56
C ASP A 79 -2.32 20.24 23.64
N SER A 80 -2.05 21.04 22.60
CA SER A 80 -0.93 20.77 21.71
C SER A 80 0.41 21.20 22.30
N ASP A 81 1.48 20.52 21.90
CA ASP A 81 2.83 20.84 22.37
C ASP A 81 3.21 22.28 21.97
N ILE A 82 2.85 22.71 20.76
CA ILE A 82 3.10 24.07 20.28
C ILE A 82 2.33 25.11 21.10
N GLU A 83 1.09 24.85 21.52
CA GLU A 83 0.34 25.81 22.36
C GLU A 83 0.90 25.87 23.77
N LEU A 84 1.31 24.74 24.35
CA LEU A 84 2.01 24.71 25.64
C LEU A 84 3.31 25.53 25.58
N PHE A 85 4.05 25.45 24.48
CA PHE A 85 5.23 26.27 24.25
C PHE A 85 4.87 27.75 24.07
N ASN A 86 3.86 28.07 23.27
CA ASN A 86 3.42 29.45 23.01
C ASN A 86 2.92 30.16 24.27
N ALA A 87 2.41 29.41 25.26
CA ALA A 87 1.95 29.94 26.54
C ALA A 87 3.09 30.32 27.51
N LEU A 88 4.35 29.94 27.21
CA LEU A 88 5.50 30.30 28.03
C LEU A 88 5.78 31.82 27.93
N PRO A 89 6.26 32.45 29.01
CA PRO A 89 6.59 33.87 28.99
C PRO A 89 7.72 34.16 27.99
N ALA A 90 7.59 35.25 27.24
CA ALA A 90 8.67 35.76 26.41
C ALA A 90 9.75 36.38 27.31
N ASN A 91 10.90 35.72 27.40
CA ASN A 91 12.07 36.13 28.18
C ASN A 91 13.16 36.75 27.31
#